data_AF-A0A0M3J4T3-F1
#
_entry.id   AF-A0A0M3J4T3-F1
#
_cell.length_a   1.000
_cell.length_b   1.000
_cell.length_c   1.000
_cell.angle_alpha   90.00
_cell.angle_beta   90.00
_cell.angle_gamma   90.00
#
_symmetry.space_group_name_H-M   'P 1'
#
loop_
_entity.id
_entity.type
_entity.pdbx_description
1 polymer ?
#
loop_
_entity_poly.entity_id
_entity_poly.type
_entity_poly.pdbx_seq_one_letter_code
_entity_poly.pdbx_strand_id
1 'polypeptide(L)'
;MRKITREIPAGFFVQWVECSVVFLFGYVINVVRNFPPFQPIAIIGGFLFATGNVAAVPLINGLGMAPGMLIWGSTMVIGGWSAGRFGLFHTVPQRVVNEKMNVSGLILVLIRRVESIRRNFSTKAFFFGADSS
;
A
#
# COMPACT_ATOMS: atom_id res chain seq x y z
N MET A 1 18.50 2.33 -37.26
CA MET A 1 17.67 3.21 -36.40
C MET A 1 16.59 2.34 -35.74
N ARG A 2 16.93 1.63 -34.65
CA ARG A 2 16.08 0.63 -33.99
C ARG A 2 15.64 1.19 -32.62
N LYS A 3 14.35 1.51 -32.53
CA LYS A 3 13.53 1.78 -31.33
C LYS A 3 14.23 2.44 -30.13
N ILE A 4 14.33 3.78 -30.18
CA ILE A 4 14.52 4.65 -29.01
C ILE A 4 13.16 4.80 -28.28
N THR A 5 12.58 3.67 -27.90
CA THR A 5 11.43 3.60 -26.99
C THR A 5 11.77 2.50 -26.00
N ARG A 6 12.85 2.72 -25.23
CA ARG A 6 13.09 1.90 -24.04
C ARG A 6 12.02 2.27 -23.03
N GLU A 7 10.88 1.59 -23.19
CA GLU A 7 9.92 1.17 -22.19
C GLU A 7 10.23 1.76 -20.80
N ILE A 8 9.52 2.83 -20.45
CA ILE A 8 9.43 3.24 -19.05
C ILE A 8 8.98 1.98 -18.30
N PRO A 9 9.72 1.48 -17.29
CA PRO A 9 9.29 0.32 -16.54
C PRO A 9 7.87 0.59 -16.05
N ALA A 10 6.90 -0.27 -16.36
CA ALA A 10 5.49 0.01 -16.09
C ALA A 10 5.23 0.40 -14.61
N GLY A 11 6.08 -0.10 -13.70
CA GLY A 11 6.08 0.31 -12.29
C GLY A 11 6.45 1.78 -12.04
N PHE A 12 7.38 2.36 -12.81
CA PHE A 12 7.74 3.78 -12.69
C PHE A 12 6.58 4.69 -13.10
N PHE A 13 5.89 4.38 -14.21
CA PHE A 13 4.74 5.15 -14.66
C PHE A 13 3.59 5.10 -13.64
N VAL A 14 3.27 3.90 -13.14
CA VAL A 14 2.22 3.71 -12.13
C VAL A 14 2.56 4.44 -10.83
N GLN A 15 3.82 4.38 -10.40
CA GLN A 15 4.27 5.08 -9.20
C GLN A 15 4.21 6.60 -9.35
N TRP A 16 4.58 7.10 -10.54
CA TRP A 16 4.52 8.53 -10.83
C TRP A 16 3.08 9.05 -10.84
N VAL A 17 2.16 8.31 -11.47
CA VAL A 17 0.72 8.67 -11.48
C VAL A 17 0.16 8.66 -10.06
N GLU A 18 0.48 7.65 -9.25
CA GLU A 18 0.02 7.52 -7.87
C GLU A 18 0.50 8.69 -7.00
N CYS A 19 1.79 9.03 -7.04
CA CYS A 19 2.34 10.18 -6.31
C CYS A 19 1.67 11.50 -6.73
N SER A 20 1.42 11.68 -8.03
CA SER A 20 0.78 12.88 -8.57
C SER A 20 -0.66 13.02 -8.08
N VAL A 21 -1.43 11.93 -8.06
CA VAL A 21 -2.81 11.91 -7.56
C VAL A 21 -2.84 12.26 -6.08
N VAL A 22 -1.99 11.65 -5.25
CA VAL A 22 -2.00 11.89 -3.80
C VAL A 22 -1.60 13.32 -3.46
N PHE A 23 -0.63 13.88 -4.19
CA PHE A 23 -0.24 15.29 -4.03
C PHE A 23 -1.40 16.24 -4.39
N LEU A 24 -2.05 16.02 -5.53
CA LEU A 24 -3.17 16.85 -5.98
C LEU A 24 -4.37 16.76 -5.02
N PHE A 25 -4.77 15.55 -4.61
CA PHE A 25 -5.85 15.37 -3.65
C PHE A 25 -5.50 15.97 -2.28
N GLY A 26 -4.26 15.77 -1.80
CA GLY A 26 -3.78 16.39 -0.56
C GLY A 26 -3.83 17.92 -0.62
N TYR A 27 -3.43 18.51 -1.76
CA TYR A 27 -3.49 19.95 -1.98
C TYR A 27 -4.93 20.48 -2.00
N VAL A 28 -5.84 19.81 -2.74
CA VAL A 28 -7.26 20.18 -2.79
C VAL A 28 -7.89 20.14 -1.40
N ILE A 29 -7.63 19.09 -0.62
CA ILE A 29 -8.14 18.97 0.76
C ILE A 29 -7.58 20.10 1.65
N ASN A 30 -6.31 20.48 1.47
CA ASN A 30 -5.69 21.57 2.22
C ASN A 30 -6.36 22.93 1.92
N VAL A 31 -6.69 23.18 0.64
CA VAL A 31 -7.41 24.38 0.21
C VAL A 31 -8.83 24.42 0.77
N VAL A 32 -9.59 23.31 0.68
CA VAL A 32 -10.96 23.22 1.21
C VAL A 32 -11.01 23.42 2.73
N ARG A 33 -9.96 23.01 3.45
CA ARG A 33 -9.86 23.17 4.90
C ARG A 33 -9.30 24.52 5.36
N ASN A 34 -9.09 25.48 4.45
CA ASN A 34 -8.57 26.82 4.75
C ASN A 34 -7.25 26.80 5.54
N PHE A 35 -6.28 25.98 5.10
CA PHE A 35 -4.94 25.89 5.69
C PHE A 35 -4.95 25.64 7.22
N PRO A 36 -5.45 24.48 7.66
CA PRO A 36 -5.42 24.12 9.08
C PRO A 36 -3.97 24.04 9.59
N PRO A 37 -3.73 24.29 10.88
CA PRO A 37 -2.39 24.21 11.46
C PRO A 37 -1.76 22.83 11.22
N PHE A 38 -0.51 22.83 10.77
CA PHE A 38 0.23 21.61 10.42
C PHE A 38 0.32 20.68 11.63
N GLN A 39 -0.38 19.54 11.55
CA GLN A 39 -0.22 18.48 12.53
C GLN A 39 1.09 17.71 12.21
N PRO A 40 2.05 17.62 13.15
CA PRO A 40 3.32 16.91 12.91
C PRO A 40 3.13 15.45 12.51
N ILE A 41 2.05 14.84 13.01
CA ILE A 41 1.69 13.46 12.71
C ILE A 41 1.28 13.26 11.24
N ALA A 42 0.72 14.28 10.60
CA ALA A 42 0.38 14.25 9.18
C ALA A 42 1.65 14.34 8.31
N ILE A 43 2.67 15.06 8.77
CA ILE A 43 3.98 15.14 8.10
C ILE A 43 4.69 13.79 8.16
N ILE A 44 4.70 13.13 9.33
CA ILE A 44 5.29 11.79 9.48
C ILE A 44 4.55 10.76 8.61
N GLY A 45 3.21 10.82 8.58
CA GLY A 45 2.40 9.98 7.70
C GLY A 45 2.71 10.19 6.22
N GLY A 46 2.84 11.45 5.77
CA GLY A 46 3.22 11.78 4.40
C GLY A 46 4.66 11.34 4.05
N PHE A 47 5.59 11.44 5.00
CA PHE A 47 6.97 10.98 4.81
C PHE A 47 7.07 9.46 4.68
N LEU A 48 6.35 8.71 5.53
CA LEU A 48 6.23 7.25 5.45
C LEU A 48 5.58 6.83 4.13
N PHE A 49 4.57 7.58 3.68
CA PHE A 49 3.90 7.35 2.40
C PHE A 49 4.86 7.53 1.21
N ALA A 50 5.59 8.65 1.17
CA ALA A 50 6.60 8.91 0.14
C ALA A 50 7.71 7.85 0.13
N THR A 51 8.15 7.40 1.31
CA THR A 51 9.15 6.34 1.43
C THR A 51 8.63 4.99 0.90
N GLY A 52 7.37 4.65 1.18
CA GLY A 52 6.71 3.46 0.64
C GLY A 52 6.60 3.48 -0.89
N ASN A 53 6.33 4.65 -1.45
CA ASN A 53 6.24 4.89 -2.88
C ASN A 53 7.59 4.76 -3.61
N VAL A 54 8.69 5.19 -2.99
CA VAL A 54 10.04 4.95 -3.54
C VAL A 54 10.39 3.45 -3.47
N ALA A 55 10.03 2.77 -2.39
CA ALA A 55 10.25 1.33 -2.21
C ALA A 55 9.34 0.45 -3.11
N ALA A 56 8.23 0.98 -3.63
CA ALA A 56 7.33 0.26 -4.50
C ALA A 56 7.88 0.08 -5.93
N VAL A 57 8.78 0.94 -6.40
CA VAL A 57 9.40 0.84 -7.74
C VAL A 57 10.20 -0.47 -7.92
N PRO A 58 11.15 -0.85 -7.05
CA PRO A 58 11.84 -2.14 -7.17
C PRO A 58 10.91 -3.32 -6.91
N LEU A 59 9.89 -3.16 -6.04
CA LEU A 59 8.94 -4.22 -5.71
C LEU A 59 8.02 -4.57 -6.90
N ILE A 60 7.50 -3.57 -7.60
CA ILE A 60 6.64 -3.75 -8.77
C ILE A 60 7.46 -4.31 -9.94
N ASN A 61 8.71 -3.86 -10.12
CA ASN A 61 9.60 -4.39 -11.16
C ASN A 61 10.03 -5.84 -10.88
N GLY A 62 10.15 -6.26 -9.61
CA GLY A 62 10.51 -7.63 -9.25
C GLY A 62 9.31 -8.60 -9.20
N LEU A 63 8.21 -8.21 -8.56
CA LEU A 63 7.10 -9.10 -8.22
C LEU A 63 5.84 -8.87 -9.09
N GLY A 64 5.69 -7.68 -9.65
CA GLY A 64 4.49 -7.20 -10.34
C GLY A 64 3.56 -6.37 -9.43
N MET A 65 2.66 -5.61 -10.05
CA MET A 65 1.76 -4.67 -9.35
C MET A 65 0.80 -5.35 -8.36
N ALA A 66 0.24 -6.50 -8.74
CA ALA A 66 -0.77 -7.20 -7.93
C ALA A 66 -0.28 -7.61 -6.52
N PRO A 67 0.87 -8.31 -6.36
CA PRO A 67 1.40 -8.62 -5.03
C PRO A 67 1.86 -7.38 -4.26
N GLY A 68 2.36 -6.32 -4.94
CA GLY A 68 2.72 -5.05 -4.30
C GLY A 68 1.54 -4.37 -3.60
N MET A 69 0.40 -4.29 -4.30
CA MET A 69 -0.83 -3.71 -3.73
C MET A 69 -1.42 -4.55 -2.58
N LEU A 70 -1.21 -5.87 -2.59
CA LEU A 70 -1.64 -6.75 -1.49
C LEU A 70 -0.82 -6.52 -0.22
N ILE A 71 0.50 -6.36 -0.36
CA ILE A 71 1.40 -6.03 0.76
C ILE A 71 1.04 -4.66 1.33
N TRP A 72 0.89 -3.66 0.46
CA TRP A 72 0.52 -2.31 0.86
C TRP A 72 -0.84 -2.23 1.57
N GLY A 73 -1.86 -2.90 1.04
CA GLY A 73 -3.17 -2.99 1.67
C GLY A 73 -3.13 -3.70 3.02
N SER A 74 -2.19 -4.63 3.24
CA SER A 74 -1.99 -5.27 4.55
C SER A 74 -1.47 -4.26 5.58
N THR A 75 -0.49 -3.42 5.19
CA THR A 75 0.02 -2.33 6.03
C THR A 75 -1.06 -1.33 6.42
N MET A 76 -1.94 -0.96 5.47
CA MET A 76 -3.06 -0.05 5.76
C MET A 76 -4.10 -0.68 6.69
N VAL A 77 -4.40 -1.98 6.56
CA VAL A 77 -5.31 -2.69 7.46
C VAL A 77 -4.73 -2.78 8.88
N ILE A 78 -3.45 -3.09 9.02
CA ILE A 78 -2.76 -3.14 10.31
C ILE A 78 -2.67 -1.74 10.93
N GLY A 79 -2.38 -0.71 10.14
CA GLY A 79 -2.35 0.69 10.56
C GLY A 79 -3.71 1.17 11.03
N GLY A 80 -4.78 0.87 10.27
CA GLY A 80 -6.16 1.22 10.63
C GLY A 80 -6.66 0.48 11.88
N TRP A 81 -6.33 -0.81 12.01
CA TRP A 81 -6.62 -1.60 13.21
C TRP A 81 -5.88 -1.05 14.43
N SER A 82 -4.59 -0.74 14.30
CA SER A 82 -3.77 -0.14 15.37
C SER A 82 -4.29 1.24 15.78
N ALA A 83 -4.61 2.10 14.81
CA ALA A 83 -5.16 3.43 15.07
C ALA A 83 -6.51 3.36 15.80
N GLY A 84 -7.42 2.47 15.36
CA GLY A 84 -8.71 2.26 16.01
C GLY A 84 -8.63 1.63 17.40
N ARG A 85 -7.62 0.78 17.65
CA ARG A 85 -7.39 0.10 18.94
C ARG A 85 -6.77 1.01 19.98
N PHE A 86 -5.78 1.81 19.59
CA PHE A 86 -5.01 2.66 20.50
C PHE A 86 -5.53 4.11 20.56
N GLY A 87 -6.52 4.48 19.74
CA GLY A 87 -7.06 5.84 19.72
C GLY A 87 -6.01 6.88 19.30
N LEU A 88 -5.03 6.48 18.49
CA LEU A 88 -4.08 7.42 17.90
C LEU A 88 -4.85 8.40 17.01
N PHE A 89 -4.43 9.67 16.96
CA PHE A 89 -5.01 10.75 16.16
C PHE A 89 -6.29 11.44 16.71
N HIS A 90 -6.42 11.66 18.03
CA HIS A 90 -7.61 12.32 18.65
C HIS A 90 -8.94 11.56 18.44
N THR A 91 -8.88 10.29 18.06
CA THR A 91 -10.08 9.46 17.86
C THR A 91 -10.41 8.73 19.15
N VAL A 92 -11.67 8.81 19.61
CA VAL A 92 -12.15 8.06 20.79
C VAL A 92 -11.87 6.57 20.54
N PRO A 93 -11.16 5.86 21.45
CA PRO A 93 -10.89 4.43 21.30
C PRO A 93 -12.20 3.70 21.04
N GLN A 94 -12.32 3.06 19.88
CA GLN A 94 -13.54 2.32 19.56
C GLN A 94 -13.60 1.13 20.52
N ARG A 95 -14.53 1.15 21.48
CA ARG A 95 -14.68 0.09 22.48
C ARG A 95 -15.13 -1.18 21.76
N VAL A 96 -14.17 -2.04 21.45
CA VAL A 96 -14.44 -3.29 20.74
C VAL A 96 -15.27 -4.18 21.66
N VAL A 97 -16.54 -4.41 21.32
CA VAL A 97 -17.47 -5.20 22.16
C VAL A 97 -16.96 -6.62 22.38
N ASN A 98 -16.22 -7.17 21.39
CA ASN A 98 -15.58 -8.47 21.50
C ASN A 98 -14.18 -8.44 20.85
N GLU A 99 -13.16 -8.10 21.64
CA GLU A 99 -11.77 -7.95 21.18
C GLU A 99 -11.23 -9.20 20.48
N LYS A 100 -11.64 -10.38 20.94
CA LYS A 100 -11.22 -11.67 20.39
C LYS A 100 -11.69 -11.88 18.94
N MET A 101 -12.88 -11.40 18.60
CA MET A 101 -13.45 -11.55 17.25
C MET A 101 -12.86 -10.57 16.24
N ASN A 102 -12.47 -9.38 16.71
CA ASN A 102 -11.77 -8.40 15.88
C ASN A 102 -10.35 -8.88 15.54
N VAL A 103 -9.62 -9.39 16.55
CA VAL A 103 -8.28 -9.97 16.33
C VAL A 103 -8.34 -11.21 15.44
N SER A 104 -9.33 -12.10 15.62
CA SER A 104 -9.47 -13.27 14.75
C SER A 104 -9.79 -12.89 13.29
N GLY A 105 -10.64 -11.88 13.08
CA GLY A 105 -10.92 -11.32 11.76
C GLY A 105 -9.68 -10.72 11.10
N LEU A 106 -8.86 -9.99 11.86
CA LEU A 106 -7.58 -9.46 11.38
C LEU A 106 -6.63 -10.58 10.96
N ILE A 107 -6.46 -11.60 11.79
CA ILE A 107 -5.59 -12.75 11.51
C ILE A 107 -6.07 -13.49 10.25
N LEU A 108 -7.38 -13.74 10.10
CA LEU A 108 -7.95 -14.36 8.91
C LEU A 108 -7.67 -13.56 7.63
N VAL A 109 -7.83 -12.23 7.68
CA VAL A 109 -7.54 -11.35 6.54
C VAL A 109 -6.05 -11.41 6.16
N LEU A 110 -5.16 -11.39 7.14
CA LEU A 110 -3.72 -11.47 6.90
C LEU A 110 -3.30 -12.82 6.32
N ILE A 111 -3.80 -13.93 6.87
CA ILE A 111 -3.55 -15.29 6.35
C ILE A 111 -4.00 -15.39 4.89
N ARG A 112 -5.21 -14.91 4.57
CA ARG A 112 -5.74 -14.97 3.21
C ARG A 112 -4.92 -14.16 2.22
N ARG A 113 -4.39 -13.00 2.64
CA ARG A 113 -3.50 -12.15 1.83
C ARG A 113 -2.14 -12.81 1.58
N VAL A 114 -1.53 -13.39 2.61
CA VAL A 114 -0.24 -14.12 2.48
C VAL A 114 -0.37 -15.32 1.56
N GLU A 115 -1.45 -16.09 1.71
CA GLU A 115 -1.74 -17.24 0.83
C GLU A 115 -1.96 -16.80 -0.62
N SER A 116 -2.66 -15.68 -0.84
CA SER A 116 -2.84 -15.10 -2.18
C SER A 116 -1.51 -14.68 -2.82
N ILE A 117 -0.59 -14.11 -2.03
CA ILE A 117 0.75 -13.76 -2.51
C ILE A 117 1.52 -15.04 -2.88
N ARG A 118 1.53 -16.05 -2.00
CA ARG A 118 2.17 -17.34 -2.25
C ARG A 118 1.66 -18.01 -3.54
N ARG A 119 0.35 -18.00 -3.78
CA ARG A 119 -0.25 -18.53 -5.02
C ARG A 119 0.19 -17.77 -6.27
N ASN A 120 0.30 -16.44 -6.19
CA ASN A 120 0.80 -15.63 -7.30
C ASN A 120 2.26 -15.98 -7.65
N PHE A 121 3.12 -16.17 -6.65
CA PHE A 121 4.49 -16.62 -6.88
C PHE A 121 4.57 -18.03 -7.44
N SER A 122 3.78 -18.97 -6.92
CA SER A 122 3.73 -20.35 -7.40
C SER A 122 3.23 -20.44 -8.85
N THR A 123 2.27 -19.60 -9.23
CA THR A 123 1.77 -19.51 -10.62
C THR A 123 2.86 -18.98 -11.57
N LYS A 124 3.60 -17.95 -11.16
CA LYS A 124 4.72 -17.42 -11.97
C LYS A 124 5.85 -18.42 -12.13
N ALA A 125 6.18 -19.18 -11.08
CA ALA A 125 7.17 -20.25 -11.14
C ALA A 125 6.73 -21.41 -12.06
N PHE A 126 5.44 -21.76 -12.06
CA PHE A 126 4.89 -22.78 -12.95
C PHE A 126 4.95 -22.36 -14.43
N PHE A 127 4.60 -21.11 -14.75
CA PHE A 127 4.69 -20.59 -16.12
C PHE A 127 6.14 -20.48 -16.62
N PHE A 128 7.09 -20.05 -15.77
CA PHE A 128 8.51 -19.98 -16.15
C PHE A 128 9.19 -21.35 -16.23
N GLY A 129 8.70 -22.36 -15.50
CA GLY A 129 9.20 -23.74 -15.57
C GLY A 129 8.65 -24.56 -16.74
N ALA A 130 7.60 -24.07 -17.41
CA ALA A 130 7.01 -24.73 -18.59
C ALA A 130 7.62 -24.28 -19.92
N ASP A 131 8.53 -23.30 -19.91
CA ASP A 131 9.19 -22.73 -21.11
C ASP A 131 10.63 -23.27 -21.29
N SER A 132 10.93 -24.42 -20.69
CA SER A 132 12.25 -25.07 -20.73
C SER A 132 12.24 -26.50 -21.29
N SER A 133 11.21 -26.88 -22.03
CA SER A 133 11.11 -28.17 -22.73
C SER A 133 10.66 -28.01 -24.18
#